data_AF-A0A7R9D0N7-F1
#
_entry.id   AF-A0A7R9D0N7-F1
#
_cell.length_a   1.000
_cell.length_b   1.000
_cell.length_c   1.000
_cell.angle_alpha   90.00
_cell.angle_beta   90.00
_cell.angle_gamma   90.00
#
_symmetry.space_group_name_H-M   'P 1'
#
loop_
_entity.id
_entity.type
_entity.pdbx_description
1 polymer ?
#
loop_
_entity_poly.entity_id
_entity_poly.type
_entity_poly.pdbx_seq_one_letter_code
_entity_poly.pdbx_strand_id
1 'polypeptide(L)'
;MEEEAASGGSGGARPRYDTPFQVVDQGVLGSDMAPLSRWWIRGCSAPIWHPFPAEGKVDYQGTMDAIWQSHLEQLVPCAACGRTFMPDRLPIHERSCKGPK
;
A
#
# COMPACT_ATOMS: atom_id res chain seq x y z
N MET A 1 -2.18 -53.39 18.82
CA MET A 1 -2.86 -52.09 18.98
C MET A 1 -1.76 -51.07 19.15
N GLU A 2 -1.33 -50.25 18.21
CA GLU A 2 -1.59 -49.94 16.79
C GLU A 2 -0.32 -49.15 16.41
N GLU A 3 0.37 -49.53 15.32
CA GLU A 3 0.51 -48.74 14.09
C GLU A 3 1.26 -47.40 14.25
N GLU A 4 2.50 -47.27 13.76
CA GLU A 4 2.90 -47.07 12.35
C GLU A 4 2.42 -45.72 11.79
N ALA A 5 3.38 -44.81 11.51
CA ALA A 5 3.39 -43.82 10.43
C ALA A 5 4.39 -42.68 10.78
N ALA A 6 5.20 -42.12 9.90
CA ALA A 6 5.53 -42.41 8.52
C ALA A 6 6.75 -41.52 8.21
N SER A 7 7.65 -42.02 7.38
CA SER A 7 8.68 -41.23 6.69
C SER A 7 8.05 -40.14 5.84
N GLY A 8 8.68 -38.96 5.75
CA GLY A 8 8.47 -38.11 4.58
C GLY A 8 9.01 -36.68 4.69
N GLY A 9 9.97 -36.36 3.82
CA GLY A 9 9.98 -35.07 3.13
C GLY A 9 10.83 -33.95 3.72
N SER A 10 12.13 -33.97 3.40
CA SER A 10 12.99 -32.78 3.38
C SER A 10 12.51 -31.78 2.31
N GLY A 11 11.55 -30.92 2.67
CA GLY A 11 11.16 -29.74 1.89
C GLY A 11 11.80 -28.50 2.50
N GLY A 12 12.73 -27.87 1.78
CA GLY A 12 13.46 -26.70 2.26
C GLY A 12 12.55 -25.55 2.70
N ALA A 13 12.61 -25.21 3.98
CA ALA A 13 12.01 -24.00 4.50
C ALA A 13 12.80 -22.79 3.97
N ARG A 14 12.16 -21.97 3.14
CA ARG A 14 12.70 -20.64 2.78
C ARG A 14 12.77 -19.84 4.09
N PRO A 15 13.93 -19.32 4.52
CA PRO A 15 13.99 -18.54 5.75
C PRO A 15 13.17 -17.27 5.56
N ARG A 16 12.07 -17.18 6.31
CA ARG A 16 11.28 -15.96 6.52
C ARG A 16 12.26 -14.96 7.15
N TYR A 17 12.38 -13.77 6.56
CA TYR A 17 13.34 -12.72 6.90
C TYR A 17 13.07 -12.13 8.29
N ASP A 18 13.29 -12.90 9.36
CA ASP A 18 13.24 -12.41 10.73
C ASP A 18 14.64 -11.94 11.14
N THR A 19 15.06 -10.80 10.57
CA THR A 19 16.20 -10.05 11.13
C THR A 19 15.65 -8.96 12.04
N PRO A 20 15.90 -9.00 13.36
CA PRO A 20 15.54 -7.89 14.23
C PRO A 20 16.39 -6.68 13.85
N PHE A 21 15.75 -5.67 13.26
CA PHE A 21 16.36 -4.40 12.94
C PHE A 21 16.60 -3.63 14.25
N GLN A 22 17.81 -3.71 14.79
CA GLN A 22 18.22 -2.86 15.92
C GLN A 22 18.18 -1.40 15.46
N VAL A 23 17.11 -0.70 15.82
CA VAL A 23 17.02 0.75 15.77
C VAL A 23 17.99 1.32 16.83
N VAL A 24 19.03 2.01 16.38
CA VAL A 24 19.84 2.88 17.25
C VAL A 24 19.28 4.29 17.19
N ASP A 25 19.16 4.87 18.38
CA ASP A 25 18.50 6.12 18.71
C ASP A 25 19.22 7.39 18.19
N GLN A 26 18.47 8.48 18.19
CA GLN A 26 18.55 9.67 17.36
C GLN A 26 19.75 10.59 17.67
N GLY A 27 20.48 10.97 16.62
CA GLY A 27 21.40 12.11 16.64
C GLY A 27 20.63 13.44 16.52
N VAL A 28 20.70 14.21 17.60
CA VAL A 28 20.17 15.55 17.83
C VAL A 28 20.41 16.56 16.69
N LEU A 29 19.38 17.35 16.45
CA LEU A 29 19.23 18.44 15.49
C LEU A 29 20.33 19.51 15.67
N GLY A 30 21.13 19.72 14.62
CA GLY A 30 21.95 20.91 14.46
C GLY A 30 21.18 22.01 13.75
N SER A 31 20.78 23.03 14.50
CA SER A 31 20.33 24.33 13.99
C SER A 31 21.44 25.01 13.21
N ASP A 32 21.20 25.36 11.94
CA ASP A 32 21.88 26.48 11.29
C ASP A 32 20.99 27.05 10.17
N MET A 33 19.99 27.82 10.58
CA MET A 33 19.20 28.66 9.68
C MET A 33 19.85 30.04 9.61
N ALA A 34 20.42 30.38 8.46
CA ALA A 34 20.99 31.70 8.16
C ALA A 34 20.62 32.12 6.72
N PRO A 35 20.67 33.42 6.38
CA PRO A 35 19.44 34.17 6.16
C PRO A 35 19.29 34.82 4.77
N LEU A 36 18.05 35.19 4.46
CA LEU A 36 17.59 36.40 3.76
C LEU A 36 18.49 37.03 2.66
N SER A 37 18.11 36.82 1.40
CA SER A 37 18.24 37.85 0.33
C SER A 37 17.14 37.61 -0.72
N ARG A 38 15.99 38.31 -0.70
CA ARG A 38 15.69 39.71 -1.06
C ARG A 38 16.07 40.14 -2.50
N TRP A 39 15.85 39.30 -3.53
CA TRP A 39 16.04 39.72 -4.94
C TRP A 39 15.10 39.11 -6.03
N TRP A 40 13.83 38.72 -5.78
CA TRP A 40 12.96 38.18 -6.87
C TRP A 40 11.44 38.52 -6.79
N ILE A 41 11.03 39.75 -6.47
CA ILE A 41 9.59 40.13 -6.40
C ILE A 41 9.15 41.02 -7.56
N ARG A 42 9.64 40.84 -8.78
CA ARG A 42 9.03 41.54 -9.94
C ARG A 42 9.13 40.76 -11.24
N GLY A 43 8.08 40.01 -11.55
CA GLY A 43 7.65 39.81 -12.94
C GLY A 43 8.06 38.51 -13.65
N CYS A 44 7.77 37.34 -13.07
CA CYS A 44 7.74 36.09 -13.85
C CYS A 44 6.32 35.53 -13.84
N SER A 45 5.70 35.48 -15.02
CA SER A 45 4.40 34.87 -15.29
C SER A 45 4.36 33.43 -14.74
N ALA A 46 3.36 33.14 -13.91
CA ALA A 46 3.21 31.84 -13.26
C ALA A 46 3.08 30.70 -14.30
N PRO A 47 3.89 29.62 -14.21
CA PRO A 47 3.60 28.42 -14.96
C PRO A 47 2.43 27.66 -14.30
N ILE A 48 1.61 27.05 -15.15
CA ILE A 48 0.39 26.25 -14.91
C ILE A 48 0.63 24.98 -14.05
N TRP A 49 1.77 24.85 -13.37
CA TRP A 49 2.17 23.66 -12.63
C TRP A 49 2.50 24.02 -11.17
N HIS A 50 1.63 23.58 -10.28
CA HIS A 50 1.76 23.73 -8.84
C HIS A 50 3.09 23.14 -8.33
N PRO A 51 3.77 23.79 -7.36
CA PRO A 51 4.90 23.20 -6.67
C PRO A 51 4.36 22.17 -5.68
N PHE A 52 4.54 20.88 -5.97
CA PHE A 52 4.43 19.85 -4.94
C PHE A 52 5.42 20.21 -3.82
N PRO A 53 5.00 20.25 -2.54
CA PRO A 53 5.92 20.45 -1.44
C PRO A 53 6.97 19.34 -1.48
N ALA A 54 8.25 19.74 -1.51
CA ALA A 54 9.38 18.85 -1.76
C ALA A 54 9.73 17.95 -0.56
N GLU A 55 9.09 18.17 0.59
CA GLU A 55 9.37 17.44 1.82
C GLU A 55 8.18 16.55 2.23
N GLY A 56 8.30 15.27 1.91
CA GLY A 56 7.48 14.22 2.49
C GLY A 56 8.15 12.87 2.28
N LYS A 57 8.65 12.26 3.35
CA LYS A 57 8.94 10.82 3.32
C LYS A 57 7.60 10.11 3.12
N VAL A 58 7.34 9.63 1.90
CA VAL A 58 6.19 8.78 1.62
C VAL A 58 6.44 7.43 2.30
N ASP A 59 5.63 7.10 3.31
CA ASP A 59 5.60 5.76 3.84
C ASP A 59 4.92 4.84 2.82
N TYR A 60 5.74 4.16 2.02
CA TYR A 60 5.25 3.28 0.97
C TYR A 60 4.39 2.17 1.54
N GLN A 61 4.79 1.54 2.65
CA GLN A 61 4.06 0.37 3.17
C GLN A 61 2.69 0.77 3.70
N GLY A 62 2.61 1.80 4.55
CA GLY A 62 1.31 2.28 5.07
C GLY A 62 0.40 2.80 3.96
N THR A 63 0.95 3.43 2.91
CA THR A 63 0.16 3.86 1.76
C THR A 63 -0.40 2.66 0.99
N MET A 64 0.41 1.62 0.74
CA MET A 64 -0.06 0.42 0.05
C MET A 64 -1.10 -0.34 0.87
N ASP A 65 -0.90 -0.44 2.20
CA ASP A 65 -1.83 -1.12 3.10
C ASP A 65 -3.18 -0.37 3.18
N ALA A 66 -3.16 0.96 3.24
CA ALA A 66 -4.38 1.77 3.22
C ALA A 66 -5.13 1.67 1.88
N ILE A 67 -4.41 1.68 0.75
CA ILE A 67 -5.00 1.46 -0.57
C ILE A 67 -5.64 0.07 -0.63
N TRP A 68 -4.94 -0.96 -0.17
CA TRP A 68 -5.46 -2.32 -0.13
C TRP A 68 -6.73 -2.43 0.72
N GLN A 69 -6.75 -1.85 1.91
CA GLN A 69 -7.93 -1.84 2.78
C GLN A 69 -9.13 -1.15 2.10
N SER A 70 -8.90 0.04 1.53
CA SER A 70 -9.96 0.76 0.80
C SER A 70 -10.49 -0.03 -0.41
N HIS A 71 -9.63 -0.78 -1.10
CA HIS A 71 -10.05 -1.64 -2.20
C HIS A 71 -11.00 -2.74 -1.73
N LEU A 72 -10.70 -3.38 -0.60
CA LEU A 72 -11.54 -4.43 -0.02
C LEU A 72 -12.91 -3.91 0.43
N GLU A 73 -12.96 -2.72 1.03
CA GLU A 73 -14.19 -2.08 1.51
C GLU A 73 -15.15 -1.72 0.37
N GLN A 74 -14.62 -1.46 -0.82
CA GLN A 74 -15.42 -1.11 -2.01
C GLN A 74 -15.99 -2.32 -2.74
N LEU A 75 -15.64 -3.54 -2.33
CA LEU A 75 -16.11 -4.76 -3.00
C LEU A 75 -17.53 -5.13 -2.54
N VAL A 76 -18.45 -5.20 -3.49
CA VAL A 76 -19.84 -5.58 -3.26
C VAL A 76 -20.08 -7.01 -3.77
N PRO A 77 -20.71 -7.90 -2.99
CA PRO A 77 -21.06 -9.23 -3.46
C PRO A 77 -22.23 -9.20 -4.45
N CYS A 78 -22.14 -10.01 -5.51
CA CYS A 78 -23.24 -10.20 -6.46
C CYS A 78 -24.38 -11.02 -5.82
N ALA A 79 -25.62 -10.54 -5.92
CA ALA A 79 -26.80 -11.20 -5.36
C ALA A 79 -27.06 -12.62 -5.91
N ALA A 80 -26.69 -12.88 -7.16
CA ALA A 80 -26.95 -14.16 -7.81
C ALA A 80 -25.86 -15.22 -7.58
N CYS A 81 -24.59 -14.83 -7.41
CA CYS A 81 -23.48 -15.80 -7.34
C CYS A 81 -22.55 -15.63 -6.13
N GLY A 82 -22.70 -14.57 -5.33
CA GLY A 82 -21.89 -14.31 -4.14
C GLY A 82 -20.44 -13.87 -4.39
N ARG A 83 -19.99 -13.78 -5.66
CA ARG A 83 -18.65 -13.24 -5.99
C ARG A 83 -18.61 -11.74 -5.75
N THR A 84 -17.48 -11.25 -5.25
CA THR A 84 -17.24 -9.84 -4.95
C THR A 84 -16.68 -9.09 -6.16
N PHE A 85 -17.21 -7.89 -6.43
CA PHE A 85 -16.80 -7.04 -7.55
C PHE A 85 -16.81 -5.56 -7.15
N MET A 86 -16.11 -4.72 -7.92
CA MET A 86 -16.30 -3.27 -7.85
C MET A 86 -17.69 -2.88 -8.36
N PRO A 87 -18.31 -1.82 -7.79
CA PRO A 87 -19.67 -1.39 -8.17
C PRO A 87 -19.81 -1.05 -9.65
N ASP A 88 -18.76 -0.52 -10.28
CA ASP A 88 -18.75 -0.18 -11.71
C ASP A 88 -18.86 -1.43 -12.62
N ARG A 89 -18.24 -2.55 -12.23
CA ARG A 89 -18.22 -3.79 -13.04
C ARG A 89 -19.38 -4.73 -12.69
N LEU A 90 -20.01 -4.55 -11.54
CA LEU A 90 -21.15 -5.34 -11.09
C LEU A 90 -22.31 -5.39 -12.10
N PRO A 91 -22.80 -4.28 -12.71
CA PRO A 91 -23.92 -4.34 -13.66
C PRO A 91 -23.55 -5.04 -14.98
N ILE A 92 -22.27 -5.10 -15.34
CA ILE A 92 -21.80 -5.88 -16.51
C ILE A 92 -21.82 -7.36 -16.15
N HIS A 93 -21.35 -7.68 -14.94
CA HIS A 93 -21.37 -9.04 -14.43
C HIS A 93 -22.80 -9.58 -14.31
N GLU A 94 -23.72 -8.84 -13.70
CA GLU A 94 -25.10 -9.25 -13.45
C GLU A 94 -25.86 -9.60 -14.73
N ARG A 95 -25.61 -8.87 -15.83
CA ARG A 95 -26.21 -9.17 -17.16
C ARG A 95 -25.89 -10.56 -17.69
N SER A 96 -24.75 -11.13 -17.31
CA SER A 96 -24.25 -12.42 -17.81
C SER A 96 -24.08 -13.47 -16.71
N CYS A 97 -24.48 -13.13 -15.48
CA CYS A 97 -24.29 -13.99 -14.32
C CYS A 97 -25.18 -15.23 -14.45
N LYS A 98 -24.57 -16.41 -14.37
CA LYS A 98 -25.24 -17.71 -14.53
C LYS A 98 -25.78 -18.27 -13.19
N GLY A 99 -25.82 -17.47 -12.12
CA GLY A 99 -26.22 -17.91 -10.78
C GLY A 99 -25.09 -18.58 -9.98
N PRO A 100 -25.41 -19.22 -8.84
CA PRO A 100 -24.44 -19.96 -8.05
C PRO A 100 -24.05 -21.23 -8.81
N LYS A 101 -22.76 -21.57 -8.77
CA LYS A 101 -22.23 -22.80 -9.38
C LYS A 101 -22.41 -23.98 -8.45
#